data_AF-A0AAU6GIS0-F1
#
_entry.id   AF-A0AAU6GIS0-F1
#
_cell.length_a   1.000
_cell.length_b   1.000
_cell.length_c   1.000
_cell.angle_alpha   90.00
_cell.angle_beta   90.00
_cell.angle_gamma   90.00
#
_symmetry.space_group_name_H-M   'P 1'
#
loop_
_entity.id
_entity.type
_entity.pdbx_description
1 polymer ?
#
loop_
_entity_poly.entity_id
_entity_poly.type
_entity_poly.pdbx_seq_one_letter_code
_entity_poly.pdbx_strand_id
1 'polypeptide(L)'
;MRFSGLKDWQDGRRTDFGARTGDSWHYKIGAEIERGSVVTVSVAPEARQRASLSYGQKDGYTPAAEVTFSACPDSDTVYVGGFFISGDGRFCLPLDVQVGKAAPRRIVIPVFSGACRA
;
A
#
# COMPACT_ATOMS: atom_id res chain seq x y z
N MET A 1 4.97 -9.42 -17.32
CA MET A 1 4.73 -7.97 -17.46
C MET A 1 5.09 -7.36 -16.11
N ARG A 2 6.09 -6.46 -16.01
CA ARG A 2 6.41 -5.80 -14.73
C ARG A 2 5.61 -4.51 -14.67
N PHE A 3 4.65 -4.42 -13.75
CA PHE A 3 3.92 -3.18 -13.49
C PHE A 3 4.91 -2.15 -12.91
N SER A 4 4.74 -0.87 -13.25
CA SER A 4 5.48 0.23 -12.61
C SER A 4 5.29 0.17 -11.11
N GLY A 5 6.37 0.33 -10.34
CA GLY A 5 6.31 0.23 -8.89
C GLY A 5 5.68 1.47 -8.26
N LEU A 6 5.27 1.37 -6.99
CA LEU A 6 4.69 2.50 -6.26
C LEU A 6 5.65 3.69 -6.09
N LYS A 7 6.96 3.49 -6.28
CA LYS A 7 7.95 4.58 -6.29
C LYS A 7 7.79 5.52 -7.49
N ASP A 8 7.21 5.02 -8.59
CA ASP A 8 7.01 5.79 -9.81
C ASP A 8 5.83 6.78 -9.69
N TRP A 9 5.07 6.73 -8.58
CA TRP A 9 3.97 7.65 -8.30
C TRP A 9 4.43 9.04 -7.87
N GLN A 10 5.73 9.24 -7.63
CA GLN A 10 6.31 10.48 -7.13
C GLN A 10 5.76 11.73 -7.85
N ASP A 11 5.79 11.70 -9.18
CA ASP A 11 5.45 12.83 -10.05
C ASP A 11 4.17 12.58 -10.88
N GLY A 12 3.43 11.51 -10.56
CA GLY A 12 2.19 11.16 -11.23
C GLY A 12 1.02 12.08 -10.88
N ARG A 13 -0.09 11.97 -11.63
CA ARG A 13 -1.34 12.63 -11.27
C ARG A 13 -2.22 11.69 -10.47
N ARG A 14 -2.56 12.07 -9.24
CA ARG A 14 -3.46 11.32 -8.34
C ARG A 14 -4.78 10.87 -8.99
N THR A 15 -5.33 11.66 -9.92
CA THR A 15 -6.57 11.37 -10.65
C THR A 15 -6.45 10.20 -11.62
N ASP A 16 -5.23 9.83 -12.02
CA ASP A 16 -4.99 8.74 -12.97
C ASP A 16 -5.00 7.38 -12.26
N PHE A 17 -4.84 7.38 -10.92
CA PHE A 17 -4.64 6.17 -10.11
C PHE A 17 -5.66 6.01 -8.96
N GLY A 18 -6.52 7.00 -8.75
CA GLY A 18 -7.47 6.98 -7.64
C GLY A 18 -8.61 7.96 -7.77
N ALA A 19 -9.53 7.86 -6.81
CA ALA A 19 -10.70 8.71 -6.70
C ALA A 19 -10.77 9.36 -5.32
N ARG A 20 -11.40 10.53 -5.26
CA ARG A 20 -11.65 11.25 -4.02
C ARG A 20 -13.08 10.98 -3.53
N THR A 21 -13.22 10.64 -2.26
CA THR A 21 -14.50 10.50 -1.56
C THR A 21 -14.44 11.35 -0.30
N GLY A 22 -15.25 12.40 -0.23
CA GLY A 22 -15.17 13.39 0.86
C GLY A 22 -13.76 14.01 0.96
N ASP A 23 -13.15 13.93 2.13
CA ASP A 23 -11.81 14.47 2.41
C ASP A 23 -10.70 13.41 2.33
N SER A 24 -10.89 12.38 1.52
CA SER A 24 -9.91 11.31 1.39
C SER A 24 -9.80 10.78 -0.03
N TRP A 25 -8.62 10.23 -0.33
CA TRP A 25 -8.26 9.64 -1.60
C TRP A 25 -8.11 8.13 -1.47
N HIS A 26 -8.62 7.42 -2.47
CA HIS A 26 -8.58 5.98 -2.58
C HIS A 26 -7.77 5.62 -3.82
N TYR A 27 -6.60 5.01 -3.63
CA TYR A 27 -5.71 4.64 -4.71
C TYR A 27 -5.67 3.12 -4.85
N LYS A 28 -5.98 2.61 -6.05
CA LYS A 28 -6.00 1.16 -6.31
C LYS A 28 -4.58 0.67 -6.56
N ILE A 29 -4.19 -0.42 -5.87
CA ILE A 29 -2.88 -1.06 -6.01
C ILE A 29 -3.03 -2.58 -6.07
N GLY A 30 -2.11 -3.22 -6.78
CA GLY A 30 -1.90 -4.66 -6.70
C GLY A 30 -0.68 -4.97 -5.84
N ALA A 31 -0.75 -6.02 -5.04
CA ALA A 31 0.39 -6.61 -4.36
C ALA A 31 0.61 -8.02 -4.93
N GLU A 32 1.79 -8.25 -5.50
CA GLU A 32 2.23 -9.57 -5.96
C GLU A 32 3.19 -10.13 -4.90
N ILE A 33 2.80 -11.23 -4.28
CA ILE A 33 3.57 -11.88 -3.22
C ILE A 33 4.19 -13.15 -3.78
N GLU A 34 5.50 -13.25 -3.67
CA GLU A 34 6.28 -14.41 -4.12
C GLU A 34 5.77 -15.70 -3.47
N ARG A 35 5.64 -16.75 -4.28
CA ARG A 35 5.19 -18.09 -3.83
C ARG A 35 5.84 -18.54 -2.52
N GLY A 36 5.04 -19.17 -1.66
CA GLY A 36 5.46 -19.70 -0.36
C GLY A 36 5.79 -18.63 0.69
N SER A 37 5.67 -17.34 0.37
CA SER A 37 5.96 -16.26 1.31
C SER A 37 4.73 -15.83 2.11
N VAL A 38 4.99 -15.39 3.34
CA VAL A 38 4.04 -14.63 4.16
C VAL A 38 4.64 -13.24 4.36
N VAL A 39 3.88 -12.21 4.01
CA VAL A 39 4.33 -10.82 4.08
C VAL A 39 3.32 -10.00 4.87
N THR A 40 3.78 -9.33 5.92
CA THR A 40 2.99 -8.36 6.66
C THR A 40 3.42 -6.96 6.24
N VAL A 41 2.46 -6.13 5.83
CA VAL A 41 2.65 -4.72 5.51
C VAL A 41 1.85 -3.90 6.49
N SER A 42 2.50 -2.93 7.12
CA SER A 42 1.87 -2.06 8.12
C SER A 42 2.14 -0.60 7.79
N VAL A 43 1.14 0.26 7.96
CA VAL A 43 1.35 1.71 8.02
C VAL A 43 2.08 2.01 9.33
N ALA A 44 3.19 2.72 9.23
CA ALA A 44 3.97 3.10 10.40
C ALA A 44 3.10 3.87 11.43
N PRO A 45 3.32 3.70 12.74
CA PRO A 45 2.46 4.29 13.78
C PRO A 45 2.17 5.78 13.59
N GLU A 46 3.17 6.57 13.23
CA GLU A 46 3.09 8.02 13.01
C GLU A 46 2.18 8.42 11.83
N ALA A 47 1.89 7.49 10.92
CA ALA A 47 1.11 7.72 9.71
C ALA A 47 -0.33 7.18 9.78
N ARG A 48 -0.70 6.41 10.81
CA ARG A 48 -1.99 5.70 10.88
C ARG A 48 -3.22 6.60 10.96
N GLN A 49 -3.07 7.85 11.39
CA GLN A 49 -4.15 8.84 11.35
C GLN A 49 -4.41 9.39 9.94
N ARG A 50 -3.44 9.25 9.03
CA ARG A 50 -3.51 9.80 7.68
C ARG A 50 -3.65 8.73 6.60
N ALA A 51 -3.18 7.52 6.86
CA ALA A 51 -3.13 6.47 5.87
C ALA A 51 -3.57 5.12 6.43
N SER A 52 -4.22 4.33 5.58
CA SER A 52 -4.55 2.93 5.85
C SER A 52 -4.49 2.10 4.57
N LEU A 53 -4.33 0.80 4.77
CA LEU A 53 -4.36 -0.22 3.74
C LEU A 53 -5.81 -0.67 3.54
N SER A 54 -6.17 -0.91 2.29
CA SER A 54 -7.52 -1.34 1.93
C SER A 54 -7.41 -2.60 1.08
N TYR A 55 -7.22 -3.73 1.74
CA TYR A 55 -7.19 -5.04 1.09
C TYR A 55 -8.36 -5.86 1.64
N GLY A 56 -9.22 -6.30 0.72
CA GLY A 56 -10.47 -6.97 1.04
C GLY A 56 -11.08 -7.56 -0.23
N GLN A 57 -12.05 -8.44 -0.05
CA GLN A 57 -12.84 -9.07 -1.12
C GLN A 57 -14.33 -8.76 -0.89
N LYS A 58 -15.21 -9.59 -1.45
CA LYS A 58 -16.67 -9.43 -1.57
C LYS A 58 -17.43 -8.84 -0.37
N ASP A 59 -16.92 -8.99 0.86
CA ASP A 59 -17.57 -8.52 2.10
C ASP A 59 -17.20 -7.07 2.48
N GLY A 60 -16.31 -6.43 1.73
CA GLY A 60 -15.99 -5.01 1.88
C GLY A 60 -14.50 -4.72 1.96
N TYR A 61 -14.17 -3.46 1.69
CA TYR A 61 -12.84 -2.89 1.83
C TYR A 61 -12.77 -2.13 3.15
N THR A 62 -12.36 -2.79 4.23
CA THR A 62 -12.18 -2.12 5.52
C THR A 62 -10.77 -1.52 5.61
N PRO A 63 -10.63 -0.21 5.84
CA PRO A 63 -9.37 0.41 6.19
C PRO A 63 -8.68 -0.30 7.36
N ALA A 64 -7.45 -0.75 7.15
CA ALA A 64 -6.64 -1.42 8.15
C ALA A 64 -5.26 -0.76 8.27
N ALA A 65 -4.72 -0.69 9.48
CA ALA A 65 -3.35 -0.21 9.69
C ALA A 65 -2.30 -1.25 9.24
N GLU A 66 -2.70 -2.52 9.10
CA GLU A 66 -1.83 -3.65 8.82
C GLU A 66 -2.60 -4.72 8.03
N VAL A 67 -1.90 -5.38 7.11
CA VAL A 67 -2.40 -6.52 6.35
C VAL A 67 -1.31 -7.57 6.26
N THR A 68 -1.68 -8.83 6.50
CA THR A 68 -0.81 -9.98 6.27
C THR A 68 -1.31 -10.77 5.06
N PHE A 69 -0.41 -10.96 4.10
CA PHE A 69 -0.62 -11.72 2.88
C PHE A 69 0.06 -13.08 2.99
N SER A 70 -0.57 -14.12 2.44
CA SER A 70 -0.04 -15.49 2.42
C SER A 70 -0.15 -16.06 1.02
N ALA A 71 0.97 -16.13 0.30
CA ALA A 71 0.97 -16.67 -1.06
C ALA A 71 0.72 -18.18 -1.10
N CYS A 72 0.18 -18.66 -2.22
CA CYS A 72 0.16 -20.07 -2.57
C CYS A 72 1.59 -20.66 -2.53
N PRO A 73 1.75 -21.94 -2.15
CA PRO A 73 3.08 -22.57 -2.09
C PRO A 73 3.80 -22.67 -3.44
N ASP A 74 3.05 -22.76 -4.53
CA ASP A 74 3.52 -23.13 -5.87
C ASP A 74 3.45 -22.00 -6.90
N SER A 75 2.70 -20.92 -6.61
CA SER A 75 2.55 -19.77 -7.50
C SER A 75 2.55 -18.43 -6.75
N ASP A 76 3.05 -17.39 -7.42
CA ASP A 76 2.92 -16.03 -6.93
C ASP A 76 1.43 -15.68 -6.79
N THR A 77 1.10 -14.90 -5.77
CA THR A 77 -0.29 -14.58 -5.42
C THR A 77 -0.52 -13.09 -5.49
N VAL A 78 -1.54 -12.71 -6.27
CA VAL A 78 -1.90 -11.30 -6.47
C VAL A 78 -3.08 -10.93 -5.59
N TYR A 79 -2.90 -9.88 -4.81
CA TYR A 79 -3.95 -9.25 -4.01
C TYR A 79 -4.28 -7.88 -4.61
N VAL A 80 -5.57 -7.63 -4.82
CA VAL A 80 -6.05 -6.32 -5.27
C VAL A 80 -6.56 -5.56 -4.06
N GLY A 81 -6.04 -4.36 -3.88
CA GLY A 81 -6.42 -3.48 -2.78
C GLY A 81 -6.10 -2.03 -3.09
N GLY A 82 -5.72 -1.30 -2.05
CA GLY A 82 -5.46 0.12 -2.17
C GLY A 82 -4.88 0.77 -0.94
N PHE A 83 -4.61 2.07 -1.09
CA PHE A 83 -4.39 2.98 0.02
C PHE A 83 -5.59 3.90 0.18
N PHE A 84 -5.94 4.19 1.42
CA PHE A 84 -6.78 5.32 1.78
C PHE A 84 -5.91 6.39 2.41
N ILE A 85 -5.88 7.59 1.82
CA ILE A 85 -5.05 8.72 2.26
C ILE A 85 -5.96 9.91 2.55
N SER A 86 -5.99 10.36 3.80
CA SER A 86 -6.77 11.54 4.18
C SER A 86 -6.12 12.85 3.72
N GLY A 87 -6.95 13.89 3.56
CA GLY A 87 -6.54 15.21 3.11
C GLY A 87 -6.45 15.31 1.59
N ASP A 88 -5.39 15.96 1.10
CA ASP A 88 -5.21 16.22 -0.33
C ASP A 88 -4.70 15.00 -1.13
N GLY A 89 -4.57 13.84 -0.50
CA GLY A 89 -4.16 12.61 -1.14
C GLY A 89 -2.68 12.54 -1.51
N ARG A 90 -1.88 13.55 -1.15
CA ARG A 90 -0.42 13.51 -1.30
C ARG A 90 0.21 13.14 0.02
N PHE A 91 1.13 12.18 0.03
CA PHE A 91 1.79 11.79 1.27
C PHE A 91 3.06 10.99 1.05
N CYS A 92 4.08 11.27 1.86
CA CYS A 92 5.20 10.35 2.04
C CYS A 92 4.75 9.27 3.01
N LEU A 93 4.29 8.13 2.47
CA LEU A 93 3.70 7.06 3.24
C LEU A 93 4.79 6.10 3.75
N PRO A 94 5.13 6.09 5.05
CA PRO A 94 6.00 5.09 5.63
C PRO A 94 5.25 3.76 5.81
N LEU A 95 5.81 2.70 5.25
CA LEU A 95 5.35 1.32 5.42
C LEU A 95 6.44 0.47 6.07
N ASP A 96 6.05 -0.31 7.06
CA ASP A 96 6.88 -1.40 7.59
C ASP A 96 6.51 -2.68 6.85
N VAL A 97 7.51 -3.34 6.26
CA VAL A 97 7.34 -4.59 5.52
C VAL A 97 8.12 -5.70 6.20
N GLN A 98 7.42 -6.71 6.67
CA GLN A 98 7.98 -7.89 7.29
C GLN A 98 7.74 -9.11 6.40
N VAL A 99 8.80 -9.87 6.13
CA VAL A 99 8.73 -11.14 5.39
C VAL A 99 8.99 -12.29 6.35
N GLY A 100 8.02 -13.18 6.51
CA GLY A 100 8.05 -14.27 7.48
C GLY A 100 8.32 -13.75 8.90
N LYS A 101 9.41 -14.21 9.51
CA LYS A 101 9.83 -13.84 10.86
C LYS A 101 10.99 -12.83 10.90
N ALA A 102 11.39 -12.28 9.76
CA ALA A 102 12.45 -11.29 9.69
C ALA A 102 12.04 -9.98 10.39
N ALA A 103 13.02 -9.16 10.77
CA ALA A 103 12.74 -7.82 11.26
C ALA A 103 12.03 -6.98 10.17
N PRO A 104 11.00 -6.18 10.52
CA PRO A 104 10.36 -5.30 9.56
C PRO A 104 11.36 -4.30 8.95
N ARG A 105 11.25 -4.08 7.65
CA ARG A 105 12.01 -3.07 6.92
C ARG A 105 11.11 -1.89 6.60
N ARG A 106 11.53 -0.69 7.01
CA ARG A 106 10.86 0.56 6.67
C ARG A 106 11.13 0.92 5.21
N ILE A 107 10.06 1.22 4.47
CA ILE A 107 10.11 1.85 3.15
C ILE A 107 9.20 3.08 3.14
N VAL A 108 9.51 4.05 2.29
CA VAL A 108 8.66 5.24 2.09
C VAL A 108 8.16 5.26 0.66
N ILE A 109 6.85 5.37 0.50
CA ILE A 109 6.18 5.48 -0.80
C ILE A 109 5.83 6.96 -1.03
N PRO A 110 6.33 7.59 -2.12
CA PRO A 110 5.99 8.96 -2.46
C PRO A 110 4.64 9.00 -3.18
N VAL A 111 3.55 8.97 -2.42
CA VAL A 111 2.19 9.03 -2.99
C VAL A 111 1.95 10.45 -3.53
N PHE A 112 2.33 10.69 -4.79
CA PHE A 112 2.19 11.97 -5.53
C PHE A 112 2.74 13.20 -4.79
N SER A 113 3.69 12.98 -3.89
CA SER A 113 4.23 14.00 -2.99
C SER A 113 5.49 14.67 -3.52
N GLY A 114 5.97 14.31 -4.71
CA GLY A 114 7.37 14.55 -5.06
C GLY A 114 8.31 13.71 -4.18
N ALA A 115 9.60 14.04 -4.22
CA ALA A 115 10.62 13.31 -3.46
C ALA A 115 10.35 13.33 -1.95
N CYS A 116 10.39 12.15 -1.32
CA CYS A 116 10.30 12.01 0.13
C CYS A 116 11.69 12.01 0.76
N ARG A 117 11.83 12.69 1.90
CA ARG A 117 13.04 12.53 2.73
C ARG A 117 12.99 11.16 3.39
N ALA A 118 14.07 10.40 3.26
CA ALA A 118 14.26 9.12 3.91
C ALA A 118 14.67 9.31 5.38
#